data_AF-A0A1E4G127-F1
#
_entry.id   AF-A0A1E4G127-F1
#
_cell.length_a   1.000
_cell.length_b   1.000
_cell.length_c   1.000
_cell.angle_alpha   90.00
_cell.angle_beta   90.00
_cell.angle_gamma   90.00
#
_symmetry.space_group_name_H-M   'P 1'
#
loop_
_entity.id
_entity.type
_entity.pdbx_description
1 polymer ?
#
loop_
_entity_poly.entity_id
_entity_poly.type
_entity_poly.pdbx_seq_one_letter_code
_entity_poly.pdbx_strand_id
1 'polypeptide(L)'
;MTIEDLIQIHEERIAHLNHFLRRAHLDQRGKESAVARKVRRRLIGEIGQMLDYEEDALEADLEYRASTTPAQRDLDERAEPGCWDTWDQFSTDFDDLPLLDVAPILGDDGRAFDPSVGRWYHVEDSYPKKVVIAVAELGDLAALIDQMAKDLDISFTLERYFWTETTLGQWVLAEEMRQARAGGHTG
;
A
#
# COMPACT_ATOMS: atom_id res chain seq x y z
N MET A 1 7.27 -8.88 -24.37
CA MET A 1 5.82 -8.58 -24.27
C MET A 1 5.43 -7.69 -25.44
N THR A 2 4.18 -7.76 -25.89
CA THR A 2 3.56 -6.92 -26.93
C THR A 2 2.62 -5.89 -26.28
N ILE A 3 2.13 -4.92 -27.05
CA ILE A 3 1.09 -4.00 -26.55
C ILE A 3 -0.21 -4.73 -26.15
N GLU A 4 -0.57 -5.81 -26.84
CA GLU A 4 -1.79 -6.56 -26.51
C GLU A 4 -1.62 -7.33 -25.19
N ASP A 5 -0.40 -7.81 -24.92
CA ASP A 5 -0.08 -8.43 -23.64
C ASP A 5 -0.16 -7.41 -22.50
N LEU A 6 0.33 -6.18 -22.68
CA LEU A 6 0.23 -5.11 -21.68
C LEU A 6 -1.22 -4.72 -21.39
N ILE A 7 -2.02 -4.50 -22.44
CA ILE A 7 -3.46 -4.22 -22.31
C ILE A 7 -4.14 -5.33 -21.49
N GLN A 8 -3.83 -6.60 -21.79
CA GLN A 8 -4.39 -7.73 -21.04
C GLN A 8 -3.94 -7.73 -19.57
N ILE A 9 -2.67 -7.44 -19.29
CA ILE A 9 -2.14 -7.32 -17.92
C ILE A 9 -2.89 -6.24 -17.14
N HIS A 10 -3.10 -5.06 -17.75
CA HIS A 10 -3.84 -3.97 -17.13
C HIS A 10 -5.29 -4.37 -16.85
N GLU A 11 -6.00 -4.97 -17.81
CA GLU A 11 -7.37 -5.44 -17.63
C GLU A 11 -7.49 -6.48 -16.50
N GLU A 12 -6.57 -7.45 -16.45
CA GLU A 12 -6.51 -8.48 -15.41
C GLU A 12 -6.22 -7.87 -14.03
N ARG A 13 -5.26 -6.95 -13.94
CA ARG A 13 -4.89 -6.26 -12.70
C ARG A 13 -6.03 -5.39 -12.18
N ILE A 14 -6.70 -4.62 -13.05
CA ILE A 14 -7.90 -3.85 -12.70
C ILE A 14 -8.99 -4.77 -12.13
N ALA A 15 -9.21 -5.94 -12.74
CA ALA A 15 -10.19 -6.90 -12.25
C ALA A 15 -9.82 -7.45 -10.85
N HIS A 16 -8.54 -7.77 -10.64
CA HIS A 16 -8.01 -8.20 -9.33
C HIS A 16 -8.13 -7.11 -8.26
N LEU A 17 -7.73 -5.88 -8.57
CA LEU A 17 -7.84 -4.74 -7.67
C LEU A 17 -9.30 -4.47 -7.29
N ASN A 18 -10.22 -4.51 -8.25
CA ASN A 18 -11.66 -4.40 -7.98
C ASN A 18 -12.18 -5.53 -7.08
N HIS A 19 -11.67 -6.75 -7.24
CA HIS A 19 -11.99 -7.87 -6.35
C HIS A 19 -11.53 -7.60 -4.91
N PHE A 20 -10.28 -7.15 -4.72
CA PHE A 20 -9.76 -6.79 -3.41
C PHE A 20 -10.52 -5.62 -2.78
N LEU A 21 -10.83 -4.58 -3.55
CA LEU A 21 -11.61 -3.43 -3.10
C LEU A 21 -12.98 -3.85 -2.55
N ARG A 22 -13.68 -4.73 -3.28
CA ARG A 22 -14.97 -5.28 -2.83
C ARG A 22 -14.82 -6.05 -1.53
N ARG A 23 -13.80 -6.91 -1.40
CA ARG A 23 -13.52 -7.65 -0.15
C ARG A 23 -13.21 -6.71 1.01
N ALA A 24 -12.37 -5.70 0.77
CA ALA A 24 -12.03 -4.67 1.75
C ALA A 24 -13.29 -3.90 2.23
N HIS A 25 -14.28 -3.70 1.37
CA HIS A 25 -15.56 -3.10 1.76
C HIS A 25 -16.56 -4.07 2.42
N LEU A 26 -16.54 -5.36 2.11
CA LEU A 26 -17.59 -6.30 2.55
C LEU A 26 -17.36 -6.93 3.94
N ASP A 27 -16.13 -7.00 4.43
CA ASP A 27 -15.79 -7.59 5.75
C ASP A 27 -16.27 -6.76 6.98
N GLN A 28 -17.29 -5.91 6.81
CA GLN A 28 -17.83 -4.97 7.80
C GLN A 28 -18.49 -5.58 9.06
N ARG A 29 -18.43 -6.90 9.27
CA ARG A 29 -19.30 -7.57 10.26
C ARG A 29 -18.63 -7.99 11.57
N GLY A 30 -17.33 -7.77 11.73
CA GLY A 30 -16.58 -8.07 12.97
C GLY A 30 -16.36 -6.87 13.89
N LYS A 31 -16.13 -7.12 15.20
CA LYS A 31 -15.60 -6.11 16.14
C LYS A 31 -14.12 -5.85 15.83
N GLU A 32 -13.85 -5.17 14.73
CA GLU A 32 -12.48 -4.81 14.35
C GLU A 32 -11.81 -3.92 15.40
N SER A 33 -10.51 -4.07 15.55
CA SER A 33 -9.69 -3.15 16.34
C SER A 33 -9.67 -1.75 15.68
N ALA A 34 -9.36 -0.71 16.44
CA ALA A 34 -9.19 0.63 15.86
C ALA A 34 -8.03 0.68 14.84
N VAL A 35 -7.01 -0.14 15.05
CA VAL A 35 -5.87 -0.34 14.15
C VAL A 35 -6.36 -0.95 12.83
N ALA A 36 -7.07 -2.07 12.87
CA ALA A 36 -7.62 -2.74 11.68
C ALA A 36 -8.52 -1.80 10.86
N ARG A 37 -9.38 -1.01 11.52
CA ARG A 37 -10.19 0.01 10.82
C ARG A 37 -9.36 1.07 10.12
N LYS A 38 -8.23 1.50 10.71
CA LYS A 38 -7.32 2.48 10.08
C LYS A 38 -6.64 1.87 8.87
N VAL A 39 -6.07 0.67 9.03
CA VAL A 39 -5.42 -0.11 7.97
C VAL A 39 -6.36 -0.34 6.81
N ARG A 40 -7.60 -0.80 7.06
CA ARG A 40 -8.61 -1.03 6.03
C ARG A 40 -8.92 0.23 5.22
N ARG A 41 -9.12 1.38 5.90
CA ARG A 41 -9.36 2.64 5.19
C ARG A 41 -8.17 3.06 4.32
N ARG A 42 -6.94 2.85 4.82
CA ARG A 42 -5.74 3.16 4.07
C ARG A 42 -5.60 2.24 2.86
N LEU A 43 -5.75 0.92 3.06
CA LEU A 43 -5.76 -0.10 2.02
C LEU A 43 -6.77 0.21 0.91
N ILE A 44 -8.00 0.60 1.26
CA ILE A 44 -9.02 1.03 0.29
C ILE A 44 -8.53 2.24 -0.52
N GLY A 45 -7.87 3.20 0.12
CA GLY A 45 -7.27 4.34 -0.54
C GLY A 45 -6.13 3.95 -1.50
N GLU A 46 -5.23 3.07 -1.06
CA GLU A 46 -4.12 2.57 -1.91
C GLU A 46 -4.66 1.79 -3.12
N ILE A 47 -5.64 0.90 -2.92
CA ILE A 47 -6.28 0.18 -4.03
C ILE A 47 -6.94 1.17 -5.02
N GLY A 48 -7.55 2.24 -4.52
CA GLY A 48 -8.10 3.30 -5.38
C GLY A 48 -7.02 3.97 -6.23
N GLN A 49 -5.88 4.32 -5.63
CA GLN A 49 -4.76 4.92 -6.37
C GLN A 49 -4.17 3.97 -7.41
N MET A 50 -4.05 2.67 -7.08
CA MET A 50 -3.63 1.65 -8.04
C MET A 50 -4.62 1.50 -9.21
N LEU A 51 -5.93 1.56 -8.93
CA LEU A 51 -6.95 1.50 -9.98
C LEU A 51 -6.84 2.70 -10.92
N ASP A 52 -6.73 3.92 -10.36
CA ASP A 52 -6.55 5.13 -11.17
C ASP A 52 -5.28 5.02 -12.04
N TYR A 53 -4.16 4.55 -11.47
CA TYR A 53 -2.91 4.31 -12.19
C TYR A 53 -3.07 3.32 -13.36
N GLU A 54 -3.72 2.19 -13.11
CA GLU A 54 -3.93 1.15 -14.13
C GLU A 54 -4.90 1.58 -15.21
N GLU A 55 -5.96 2.33 -14.86
CA GLU A 55 -6.92 2.87 -15.82
C GLU A 55 -6.26 3.90 -16.74
N ASP A 56 -5.42 4.80 -16.19
CA ASP A 56 -4.65 5.78 -16.96
C ASP A 56 -3.65 5.09 -17.91
N ALA A 57 -2.94 4.06 -17.42
CA ALA A 57 -2.00 3.28 -18.23
C ALA A 57 -2.72 2.52 -19.37
N LEU A 58 -3.84 1.87 -19.05
CA LEU A 58 -4.67 1.17 -20.04
C LEU A 58 -5.22 2.13 -21.10
N GLU A 59 -5.67 3.33 -20.71
CA GLU A 59 -6.15 4.34 -21.66
C GLU A 59 -5.04 4.74 -22.65
N ALA A 60 -3.82 4.99 -22.15
CA ALA A 60 -2.67 5.34 -22.98
C ALA A 60 -2.31 4.23 -23.97
N ASP A 61 -2.31 2.97 -23.53
CA ASP A 61 -2.01 1.82 -24.37
C ASP A 61 -3.10 1.56 -25.43
N LEU A 62 -4.37 1.74 -25.06
CA LEU A 62 -5.49 1.68 -25.99
C LEU A 62 -5.43 2.80 -27.05
N GLU A 63 -5.04 4.01 -26.66
CA GLU A 63 -4.82 5.13 -27.59
C GLU A 63 -3.66 4.83 -28.55
N TYR A 64 -2.53 4.32 -28.04
CA TYR A 64 -1.41 3.89 -28.87
C TYR A 64 -1.84 2.80 -29.86
N ARG A 65 -2.58 1.77 -29.41
CA ARG A 65 -3.10 0.72 -30.30
C ARG A 65 -4.04 1.28 -31.37
N ALA A 66 -4.89 2.23 -31.02
CA ALA A 66 -5.86 2.85 -31.94
C ALA A 66 -5.19 3.78 -32.98
N SER A 67 -4.10 4.44 -32.61
CA SER A 67 -3.38 5.40 -33.47
C SER A 67 -2.30 4.75 -34.35
N THR A 68 -1.97 3.48 -34.12
CA THR A 68 -0.94 2.74 -34.85
C THR A 68 -1.51 1.61 -35.72
N THR A 69 -0.79 1.27 -36.79
CA THR A 69 -1.06 0.08 -37.60
C THR A 69 -0.29 -1.13 -37.06
N PRO A 70 -0.73 -2.37 -37.32
CA PRO A 70 0.01 -3.57 -36.93
C PRO A 70 1.48 -3.56 -37.39
N ALA A 71 1.73 -3.11 -38.63
CA ALA A 71 3.09 -3.03 -39.17
C ALA A 71 3.99 -2.01 -38.45
N GLN A 72 3.42 -0.93 -37.91
CA GLN A 72 4.16 0.04 -37.09
C GLN A 72 4.49 -0.55 -35.72
N ARG A 73 3.53 -1.23 -35.09
CA ARG A 73 3.77 -1.92 -33.81
C ARG A 73 4.84 -3.00 -33.92
N ASP A 74 4.78 -3.82 -34.99
CA ASP A 74 5.82 -4.81 -35.29
C ASP A 74 7.20 -4.17 -35.48
N LEU A 75 7.28 -2.93 -35.98
CA LEU A 75 8.54 -2.20 -36.13
C LEU A 75 9.03 -1.67 -34.78
N ASP A 76 8.13 -1.08 -33.99
CA ASP A 76 8.43 -0.53 -32.67
C ASP A 76 8.91 -1.65 -31.71
N GLU A 77 8.22 -2.79 -31.69
CA GLU A 77 8.62 -3.98 -30.92
C GLU A 77 10.00 -4.54 -31.32
N ARG A 78 10.37 -4.42 -32.60
CA ARG A 78 11.69 -4.84 -33.09
C ARG A 78 12.78 -3.80 -32.82
N ALA A 79 12.42 -2.52 -32.77
CA ALA A 79 13.34 -1.43 -32.52
C ALA A 79 13.84 -1.46 -31.07
N GLU A 80 12.95 -1.79 -30.12
CA GLU A 80 13.30 -1.99 -28.72
C GLU A 80 12.68 -3.30 -28.19
N PRO A 81 13.35 -4.44 -28.40
CA PRO A 81 12.88 -5.71 -27.87
C PRO A 81 12.77 -5.65 -26.34
N GLY A 82 11.55 -5.81 -25.82
CA GLY A 82 11.26 -5.73 -24.38
C GLY A 82 11.02 -4.30 -23.85
N CYS A 83 10.86 -3.29 -24.71
CA CYS A 83 10.41 -1.95 -24.26
C CYS A 83 9.17 -2.06 -23.40
N TRP A 84 8.19 -2.84 -23.85
CA TRP A 84 6.94 -3.11 -23.13
C TRP A 84 7.16 -3.82 -21.78
N ASP A 85 8.15 -4.73 -21.65
CA ASP A 85 8.52 -5.36 -20.36
C ASP A 85 8.99 -4.35 -19.32
N THR A 86 9.65 -3.29 -19.76
CA THR A 86 10.13 -2.22 -18.87
C THR A 86 9.08 -1.14 -18.58
N TRP A 87 7.92 -1.19 -19.24
CA TRP A 87 6.84 -0.21 -19.08
C TRP A 87 5.83 -0.64 -18.01
N ASP A 88 5.68 -1.94 -17.75
CA ASP A 88 4.89 -2.41 -16.60
C ASP A 88 5.69 -2.25 -15.30
N GLN A 89 5.69 -1.02 -14.77
CA GLN A 89 6.43 -0.64 -13.55
C GLN A 89 5.60 -0.81 -12.27
N PHE A 90 4.40 -1.41 -12.35
CA PHE A 90 3.44 -1.45 -11.25
C PHE A 90 4.05 -1.94 -9.92
N SER A 91 4.70 -3.11 -9.91
CA SER A 91 5.28 -3.63 -8.66
C SER A 91 6.41 -2.76 -8.12
N THR A 92 7.12 -2.04 -8.99
CA THR A 92 8.17 -1.10 -8.59
C THR A 92 7.59 0.19 -8.02
N ASP A 93 6.54 0.72 -8.64
CA ASP A 93 5.88 1.95 -8.20
C ASP A 93 5.12 1.75 -6.88
N PHE A 94 4.73 0.51 -6.58
CA PHE A 94 3.98 0.12 -5.39
C PHE A 94 4.74 -0.85 -4.45
N ASP A 95 6.09 -0.90 -4.51
CA ASP A 95 6.93 -1.89 -3.80
C ASP A 95 6.85 -1.83 -2.26
N ASP A 96 6.48 -0.69 -1.65
CA ASP A 96 6.32 -0.56 -0.19
C ASP A 96 5.21 0.44 0.19
N LEU A 97 4.04 -0.09 0.56
CA LEU A 97 2.87 0.72 0.86
C LEU A 97 2.58 0.81 2.37
N PRO A 98 2.69 2.02 2.97
CA PRO A 98 2.42 2.22 4.38
C PRO A 98 0.91 2.22 4.66
N LEU A 99 0.44 1.17 5.35
CA LEU A 99 -0.98 1.02 5.69
C LEU A 99 -1.37 1.68 7.04
N LEU A 100 -0.39 2.15 7.83
CA LEU A 100 -0.64 2.80 9.12
C LEU A 100 -0.21 4.27 9.14
N ASP A 101 1.09 4.51 9.24
CA ASP A 101 1.69 5.84 9.25
C ASP A 101 2.71 5.92 8.13
N VAL A 102 2.77 7.07 7.46
CA VAL A 102 3.78 7.34 6.43
C VAL A 102 5.10 7.68 7.12
N ALA A 103 6.20 7.12 6.62
CA ALA A 103 7.52 7.38 7.17
C ALA A 103 7.85 8.88 7.13
N PRO A 104 8.28 9.47 8.25
CA PRO A 104 8.67 10.87 8.31
C PRO A 104 10.01 11.09 7.61
N ILE A 105 10.20 12.28 7.03
CA ILE A 105 11.46 12.66 6.40
C ILE A 105 12.34 13.31 7.45
N LEU A 106 13.51 12.74 7.71
CA LEU A 106 14.46 13.26 8.69
C LEU A 106 15.36 14.31 8.03
N GLY A 107 15.43 15.50 8.64
CA GLY A 107 16.38 16.54 8.29
C GLY A 107 17.61 16.49 9.20
N ASP A 108 18.74 17.00 8.68
CA ASP A 108 20.01 17.03 9.42
C ASP A 108 20.04 18.06 10.57
N ASP A 109 19.01 18.92 10.67
CA ASP A 109 18.89 20.01 11.64
C ASP A 109 18.10 19.62 12.91
N GLY A 110 17.93 18.33 13.17
CA GLY A 110 17.14 17.83 14.30
C GLY A 110 15.64 18.06 14.11
N ARG A 111 15.18 18.09 12.84
CA ARG A 111 13.77 18.19 12.49
C ARG A 111 13.33 16.98 11.70
N ALA A 112 12.04 16.68 11.80
CA ALA A 112 11.40 15.66 10.99
C ALA A 112 10.12 16.23 10.37
N PHE A 113 9.90 15.93 9.10
CA PHE A 113 8.68 16.26 8.36
C PHE A 113 7.68 15.15 8.51
N ASP A 114 6.44 15.50 8.87
CA ASP A 114 5.30 14.60 8.86
C ASP A 114 4.51 14.78 7.55
N PRO A 115 4.56 13.82 6.62
CA PRO A 115 3.83 13.90 5.37
C PRO A 115 2.31 13.92 5.56
N SER A 116 1.80 13.35 6.66
CA SER A 116 0.36 13.24 6.88
C SER A 116 -0.30 14.59 7.19
N VAL A 117 0.46 15.53 7.74
CA VAL A 117 -0.01 16.89 8.06
C VAL A 117 0.73 17.98 7.28
N GLY A 118 1.76 17.63 6.51
CA GLY A 118 2.55 18.54 5.69
C GLY A 118 3.35 19.55 6.51
N ARG A 119 3.93 19.13 7.65
CA ARG A 119 4.61 20.06 8.58
C ARG A 119 5.94 19.50 9.10
N TRP A 120 6.85 20.43 9.39
CA TRP A 120 8.13 20.17 10.04
C TRP A 120 8.06 20.38 11.54
N TYR A 121 8.61 19.42 12.30
CA TYR A 121 8.68 19.44 13.75
C TYR A 121 10.12 19.37 14.21
N HIS A 122 10.45 20.06 15.30
CA HIS A 122 11.67 19.73 16.04
C HIS A 122 11.45 18.44 16.82
N VAL A 123 12.42 17.53 16.75
CA VAL A 123 12.37 16.23 17.42
C VAL A 123 13.59 16.05 18.30
N GLU A 124 13.40 15.31 19.39
CA GLU A 124 14.49 14.92 20.27
C GLU A 124 15.39 13.87 19.59
N ASP A 125 16.62 13.73 20.06
CA ASP A 125 17.54 12.71 19.57
C ASP A 125 16.89 11.32 19.63
N SER A 126 17.05 10.55 18.56
CA SER A 126 16.44 9.22 18.38
C SER A 126 14.91 9.20 18.14
N TYR A 127 14.27 10.35 17.94
CA TYR A 127 12.88 10.46 17.49
C TYR A 127 12.81 11.01 16.05
N PRO A 128 11.76 10.66 15.28
CA PRO A 128 10.62 9.82 15.63
C PRO A 128 10.99 8.33 15.81
N LYS A 129 10.38 7.68 16.81
CA LYS A 129 10.56 6.24 17.07
C LYS A 129 9.59 5.44 16.22
N LYS A 130 10.14 4.45 15.52
CA LYS A 130 9.40 3.50 14.71
C LYS A 130 9.01 2.27 15.53
N VAL A 131 7.74 1.88 15.45
CA VAL A 131 7.22 0.63 16.05
C VAL A 131 6.49 -0.17 14.98
N VAL A 132 6.88 -1.41 14.78
CA VAL A 132 6.20 -2.33 13.86
C VAL A 132 5.03 -2.98 14.60
N ILE A 133 3.86 -2.92 14.00
CA ILE A 133 2.64 -3.51 14.55
C ILE A 133 2.51 -4.96 14.07
N ALA A 134 2.13 -5.84 14.99
CA ALA A 134 1.95 -7.25 14.66
C ALA A 134 0.73 -7.44 13.76
N VAL A 135 0.91 -8.19 12.68
CA VAL A 135 -0.14 -8.54 11.71
C VAL A 135 -1.35 -9.21 12.39
N ALA A 136 -1.12 -9.94 13.49
CA ALA A 136 -2.18 -10.57 14.29
C ALA A 136 -3.23 -9.56 14.81
N GLU A 137 -2.89 -8.28 14.99
CA GLU A 137 -3.84 -7.23 15.42
C GLU A 137 -4.89 -6.87 14.36
N LEU A 138 -4.68 -7.32 13.11
CA LEU A 138 -5.56 -7.07 11.98
C LEU A 138 -6.66 -8.14 11.81
N GLY A 139 -6.54 -9.30 12.47
CA GLY A 139 -7.49 -10.40 12.31
C GLY A 139 -7.61 -10.84 10.86
N ASP A 140 -8.83 -11.02 10.37
CA ASP A 140 -9.12 -11.49 9.01
C ASP A 140 -8.57 -10.55 7.91
N LEU A 141 -8.37 -9.27 8.22
CA LEU A 141 -7.78 -8.30 7.29
C LEU A 141 -6.33 -8.66 6.93
N ALA A 142 -5.59 -9.33 7.82
CA ALA A 142 -4.24 -9.81 7.54
C ALA A 142 -4.22 -10.73 6.31
N ALA A 143 -5.16 -11.68 6.23
CA ALA A 143 -5.22 -12.63 5.13
C ALA A 143 -5.54 -11.95 3.79
N LEU A 144 -6.31 -10.85 3.80
CA LEU A 144 -6.57 -10.05 2.61
C LEU A 144 -5.29 -9.34 2.14
N ILE A 145 -4.56 -8.72 3.06
CA ILE A 145 -3.30 -8.02 2.78
C ILE A 145 -2.24 -9.00 2.25
N ASP A 146 -2.08 -10.14 2.90
CA ASP A 146 -1.12 -11.17 2.49
C ASP A 146 -1.45 -11.74 1.10
N GLN A 147 -2.73 -11.93 0.78
CA GLN A 147 -3.15 -12.41 -0.53
C GLN A 147 -2.86 -11.35 -1.60
N MET A 148 -3.22 -10.09 -1.33
CA MET A 148 -2.98 -8.98 -2.25
C MET A 148 -1.50 -8.76 -2.53
N ALA A 149 -0.65 -8.79 -1.49
CA ALA A 149 0.80 -8.67 -1.62
C ALA A 149 1.38 -9.72 -2.57
N LYS A 150 0.91 -10.97 -2.47
CA LYS A 150 1.37 -12.07 -3.32
C LYS A 150 0.84 -11.99 -4.75
N ASP A 151 -0.45 -11.67 -4.91
CA ASP A 151 -1.09 -11.66 -6.23
C ASP A 151 -0.63 -10.48 -7.08
N LEU A 152 -0.19 -9.39 -6.45
CA LEU A 152 0.27 -8.17 -7.13
C LEU A 152 1.79 -7.98 -7.09
N ASP A 153 2.52 -8.86 -6.40
CA ASP A 153 3.98 -8.75 -6.17
C ASP A 153 4.39 -7.39 -5.57
N ILE A 154 3.69 -6.98 -4.52
CA ILE A 154 3.93 -5.73 -3.77
C ILE A 154 4.08 -6.00 -2.28
N SER A 155 4.60 -5.03 -1.53
CA SER A 155 4.71 -5.15 -0.07
C SER A 155 3.93 -4.06 0.68
N PHE A 156 3.54 -4.38 1.91
CA PHE A 156 2.83 -3.47 2.80
C PHE A 156 3.56 -3.35 4.13
N THR A 157 3.64 -2.11 4.63
CA THR A 157 4.23 -1.82 5.94
C THR A 157 3.18 -1.40 6.96
N LEU A 158 3.30 -1.97 8.17
CA LEU A 158 2.44 -1.71 9.32
C LEU A 158 3.24 -1.03 10.43
N GLU A 159 3.71 0.17 10.12
CA GLU A 159 4.57 0.93 11.01
C GLU A 159 3.81 2.07 11.68
N ARG A 160 4.14 2.33 12.94
CA ARG A 160 3.73 3.53 13.66
C ARG A 160 4.92 4.39 14.02
N TYR A 161 4.74 5.70 13.90
CA TYR A 161 5.77 6.68 14.24
C TYR A 161 5.32 7.51 15.45
N PHE A 162 6.15 7.50 16.49
CA PHE A 162 5.94 8.29 17.70
C PHE A 162 6.93 9.44 17.72
N TRP A 163 6.43 10.65 17.95
CA TRP A 163 7.21 11.88 17.86
C TRP A 163 7.88 12.28 19.17
N THR A 164 7.44 11.70 20.29
CA THR A 164 7.97 11.99 21.64
C THR A 164 7.93 10.76 22.54
N GLU A 165 8.76 10.74 23.58
CA GLU A 165 8.77 9.66 24.58
C GLU A 165 7.42 9.52 25.30
N THR A 166 6.80 10.64 25.66
CA THR A 166 5.49 10.64 26.34
C THR A 166 4.42 9.94 25.50
N THR A 167 4.36 10.20 24.20
CA THR A 167 3.35 9.58 23.31
C THR A 167 3.62 8.10 23.11
N LEU A 168 4.89 7.70 23.01
CA LEU A 168 5.29 6.29 22.97
C LEU A 168 4.90 5.57 24.27
N GLY A 169 5.25 6.14 25.43
CA GLY A 169 4.97 5.53 26.74
C GLY A 169 3.47 5.34 27.00
N GLN A 170 2.63 6.32 26.63
CA GLN A 170 1.17 6.19 26.71
C GLN A 170 0.64 5.04 25.84
N TRP A 171 1.21 4.87 24.65
CA TRP A 171 0.80 3.79 23.75
C TRP A 171 1.22 2.41 24.29
N VAL A 172 2.46 2.27 24.78
CA VAL A 172 2.96 1.02 25.37
C VAL A 172 2.08 0.58 26.54
N LEU A 173 1.76 1.48 27.47
CA LEU A 173 0.86 1.18 28.59
C LEU A 173 -0.54 0.73 28.11
N ALA A 174 -1.08 1.38 27.08
CA ALA A 174 -2.37 1.02 26.52
C ALA A 174 -2.35 -0.34 25.78
N GLU A 175 -1.22 -0.74 25.21
CA GLU A 175 -1.01 -2.05 24.60
C GLU A 175 -0.92 -3.15 25.67
N GLU A 176 -0.12 -2.94 26.71
CA GLU A 176 0.01 -3.88 27.84
C GLU A 176 -1.35 -4.15 28.51
N MET A 177 -2.15 -3.09 28.72
CA MET A 177 -3.50 -3.23 29.28
C MET A 177 -4.45 -4.01 28.36
N ARG A 178 -4.31 -3.90 27.03
CA ARG A 178 -5.10 -4.68 26.07
C ARG A 178 -4.72 -6.15 26.10
N GLN A 179 -3.43 -6.45 26.13
CA GLN A 179 -2.92 -7.82 26.20
C GLN A 179 -3.33 -8.52 27.51
N ALA A 180 -3.24 -7.82 28.64
CA ALA A 180 -3.70 -8.33 29.93
C ALA A 180 -5.20 -8.69 29.93
N ARG A 181 -6.03 -7.90 29.23
CA ARG A 181 -7.47 -8.19 29.08
C ARG A 181 -7.75 -9.34 28.14
N ALA A 182 -6.94 -9.52 27.08
CA ALA A 182 -7.09 -10.63 26.15
C ALA A 182 -6.66 -11.97 26.76
N GLY A 183 -5.63 -11.98 27.63
CA GLY A 183 -5.17 -13.18 28.34
C GLY A 183 -6.08 -13.65 29.49
N GLY A 184 -6.96 -12.79 30.00
CA GLY A 184 -7.85 -13.08 31.14
C GLY A 184 -9.11 -13.89 30.84
N HIS A 185 -9.30 -14.40 29.62
CA HIS A 185 -10.47 -15.19 29.23
C HIS A 185 -10.22 -16.71 29.19
N THR A 186 -9.15 -17.16 29.85
CA THR A 186 -8.91 -18.59 30.12
C THR A 186 -9.09 -18.85 31.62
N GLY A 187 -10.32 -19.12 32.03
CA GLY A 187 -10.68 -19.45 33.41
C GLY A 187 -12.09 -20.02 33.50
#